data_AF-A0A6P8AWQ6-F1
#
_entry.id   AF-A0A6P8AWQ6-F1
#
_cell.length_a   1.000
_cell.length_b   1.000
_cell.length_c   1.000
_cell.angle_alpha   90.00
_cell.angle_beta   90.00
_cell.angle_gamma   90.00
#
_symmetry.space_group_name_H-M   'P 1'
#
loop_
_entity.id
_entity.type
_entity.pdbx_description
1 polymer ?
#
loop_
_entity_poly.entity_id
_entity_poly.type
_entity_poly.pdbx_seq_one_letter_code
_entity_poly.pdbx_strand_id
1 'polypeptide(L)'
;MLNTGRQVGRHLSSFAMAFSMPSKELLPPEIDFFLVLPSDFDKRWGVYALVLTKDSFDPFVYIGSSRMRNYDTLIGISYPVADDLACGFKTAHKGLLVRRPMFSLHRLPRTTLVLIVINTICSFWF
;
A
#
# COMPACT_ATOMS: atom_id res chain seq x y z
N MET A 1 22.32 -4.46 -37.08
CA MET A 1 22.04 -4.80 -35.67
C MET A 1 20.81 -4.02 -35.23
N LEU A 2 19.66 -4.67 -35.23
CA LEU A 2 18.39 -4.10 -34.79
C LEU A 2 18.03 -4.80 -33.48
N ASN A 3 17.83 -4.04 -32.40
CA ASN A 3 16.76 -4.41 -31.47
C ASN A 3 16.16 -3.17 -30.80
N THR A 4 14.97 -2.86 -31.29
CA THR A 4 13.98 -1.88 -30.84
C THR A 4 13.48 -2.20 -29.43
N GLY A 5 13.80 -1.33 -28.47
CA GLY A 5 13.19 -1.31 -27.14
C GLY A 5 11.74 -0.82 -27.21
N ARG A 6 10.81 -1.75 -27.24
CA ARG A 6 9.37 -1.51 -27.29
C ARG A 6 8.85 -1.25 -25.86
N GLN A 7 8.74 0.02 -25.47
CA GLN A 7 7.93 0.39 -24.30
C GLN A 7 6.46 0.14 -24.64
N VAL A 8 5.87 -0.88 -24.00
CA VAL A 8 4.44 -1.14 -24.05
C VAL A 8 3.79 -0.34 -22.92
N GLY A 9 3.36 0.88 -23.25
CA GLY A 9 2.39 1.60 -22.44
C GLY A 9 1.09 0.81 -22.38
N ARG A 10 0.70 0.35 -21.20
CA ARG A 10 -0.65 -0.16 -20.97
C ARG A 10 -1.52 0.98 -20.46
N HIS A 11 -2.35 1.45 -21.37
CA HIS A 11 -3.44 2.37 -21.16
C HIS A 11 -4.42 1.78 -20.13
N LEU A 12 -4.43 2.33 -18.92
CA LEU A 12 -5.54 2.18 -17.99
C LEU A 12 -6.17 3.57 -17.86
N SER A 13 -7.46 3.63 -18.18
CA SER A 13 -8.27 4.84 -18.31
C SER A 13 -8.13 5.74 -17.08
N SER A 14 -7.39 6.83 -17.25
CA SER A 14 -7.12 7.81 -16.21
C SER A 14 -8.22 8.88 -16.23
N PHE A 15 -9.06 8.89 -15.18
CA PHE A 15 -9.85 10.07 -14.85
C PHE A 15 -8.93 11.06 -14.14
N ALA A 16 -8.37 12.01 -14.89
CA ALA A 16 -7.63 13.12 -14.31
C ALA A 16 -8.63 14.19 -13.81
N MET A 17 -8.95 14.19 -12.52
CA MET A 17 -9.45 15.41 -11.87
C MET A 17 -8.24 16.23 -11.40
N ALA A 18 -8.04 17.38 -12.02
CA ALA A 18 -7.03 18.34 -11.60
C ALA A 18 -7.47 19.00 -10.28
N PHE A 19 -6.79 18.65 -9.18
CA PHE A 19 -6.81 19.44 -7.96
C PHE A 19 -5.50 20.22 -7.86
N SER A 20 -5.59 21.54 -7.96
CA SER A 20 -4.50 22.45 -7.61
C SER A 20 -4.39 22.50 -6.08
N MET A 21 -3.33 21.92 -5.54
CA MET A 21 -2.94 22.07 -4.13
C MET A 21 -1.54 22.73 -4.08
N PRO A 22 -1.30 23.62 -3.11
CA PRO A 22 -0.09 24.42 -3.03
C PRO A 22 1.16 23.56 -2.84
N SER A 23 2.15 23.79 -3.70
CA SER A 23 3.43 23.10 -3.77
C SER A 23 4.35 23.44 -2.59
N LYS A 24 4.24 22.67 -1.50
CA LYS A 24 5.42 22.28 -0.74
C LYS A 24 5.84 20.92 -1.28
N GLU A 25 7.08 20.80 -1.75
CA GLU A 25 7.66 19.51 -2.14
C GLU A 25 7.51 18.54 -0.96
N LEU A 26 6.53 17.65 -1.08
CA LEU A 26 6.32 16.58 -0.11
C LEU A 26 7.18 15.42 -0.59
N LEU A 27 8.41 15.38 -0.09
CA LEU A 27 9.26 14.21 -0.27
C LEU A 27 8.53 12.99 0.28
N PRO A 28 8.54 11.85 -0.43
CA PRO A 28 7.96 10.63 0.08
C PRO A 28 8.64 10.26 1.41
N PRO A 29 7.88 9.83 2.43
CA PRO A 29 8.44 9.35 3.69
C PRO A 29 9.53 8.30 3.47
N GLU A 30 10.65 8.47 4.17
CA GLU A 30 11.73 7.48 4.20
C GLU A 30 11.27 6.18 4.86
N ILE A 31 11.98 5.08 4.61
CA ILE A 31 11.61 3.77 5.15
C ILE A 31 11.55 3.73 6.68
N ASP A 32 12.41 4.50 7.35
CA ASP A 32 12.50 4.56 8.80
C ASP A 32 11.18 5.02 9.43
N PHE A 33 10.42 5.88 8.74
CA PHE A 33 9.08 6.27 9.15
C PHE A 33 8.15 5.06 9.26
N PHE A 34 8.24 4.13 8.32
CA PHE A 34 7.38 2.94 8.31
C PHE A 34 7.78 1.94 9.38
N LEU A 35 9.08 1.75 9.63
CA LEU A 35 9.61 0.81 10.62
C LEU A 35 9.20 1.16 12.05
N VAL A 36 8.92 2.44 12.34
CA VAL A 36 8.45 2.89 13.66
C VAL A 36 6.93 2.84 13.82
N LEU A 37 6.17 2.49 12.78
CA LEU A 37 4.72 2.43 12.87
C LEU A 37 4.27 1.33 13.84
N PRO A 38 3.20 1.58 14.62
CA PRO A 38 2.74 0.60 15.59
C PRO A 38 2.15 -0.64 14.91
N SER A 39 2.57 -1.83 15.36
CA SER A 39 2.26 -3.14 14.78
C SER A 39 1.29 -3.99 15.62
N ASP A 40 1.10 -3.65 16.90
CA ASP A 40 0.31 -4.42 17.88
C ASP A 40 -1.21 -4.16 17.78
N PHE A 41 -1.78 -4.31 16.58
CA PHE A 41 -3.22 -4.10 16.36
C PHE A 41 -3.92 -5.37 15.90
N ASP A 42 -4.29 -6.16 16.89
CA ASP A 42 -4.94 -7.44 16.61
C ASP A 42 -6.42 -7.28 16.23
N LYS A 43 -6.88 -8.06 15.23
CA LYS A 43 -8.28 -8.18 14.77
C LYS A 43 -9.00 -6.91 14.25
N ARG A 44 -8.28 -5.80 14.02
CA ARG A 44 -8.87 -4.53 13.55
C ARG A 44 -8.72 -4.33 12.05
N TRP A 45 -9.65 -3.58 11.47
CA TRP A 45 -9.55 -3.09 10.10
C TRP A 45 -8.79 -1.76 10.08
N GLY A 46 -8.01 -1.54 9.03
CA GLY A 46 -7.21 -0.34 8.89
C GLY A 46 -6.48 -0.29 7.55
N VAL A 47 -5.79 0.82 7.35
CA VAL A 47 -4.77 0.94 6.30
C VAL A 47 -3.42 0.63 6.95
N TYR A 48 -2.72 -0.32 6.36
CA TYR A 48 -1.45 -0.84 6.87
C TYR A 48 -0.36 -0.63 5.82
N ALA A 49 0.84 -0.36 6.31
CA ALA A 49 2.07 -0.45 5.54
C ALA A 49 2.75 -1.79 5.83
N LEU A 50 3.19 -2.48 4.79
CA LEU A 50 3.97 -3.71 4.86
C LEU A 50 5.32 -3.43 4.23
N VAL A 51 6.39 -3.58 5.02
CA VAL A 51 7.76 -3.39 4.57
C VAL A 51 8.36 -4.75 4.26
N LEU A 52 8.80 -4.94 3.03
CA LEU A 52 9.51 -6.14 2.57
C LEU A 52 10.98 -5.82 2.34
N THR A 53 11.87 -6.71 2.77
CA THR A 53 13.32 -6.58 2.59
C THR A 53 13.90 -7.87 2.01
N LYS A 54 14.99 -7.74 1.26
CA LYS A 54 15.79 -8.85 0.76
C LYS A 54 17.26 -8.42 0.72
N ASP A 55 18.16 -9.33 1.07
CA ASP A 55 19.60 -9.02 1.09
C ASP A 55 20.06 -8.51 -0.28
N SER A 56 20.77 -7.39 -0.29
CA SER A 56 21.29 -6.72 -1.50
C SER A 56 20.23 -6.12 -2.43
N PHE A 57 18.98 -5.95 -1.97
CA PHE A 57 17.93 -5.23 -2.69
C PHE A 57 17.37 -4.08 -1.87
N ASP A 58 16.90 -3.06 -2.58
CA ASP A 58 16.14 -1.99 -1.94
C ASP A 58 14.84 -2.55 -1.35
N PRO A 59 14.44 -2.04 -0.18
CA PRO A 59 13.22 -2.47 0.48
C PRO A 59 11.97 -1.96 -0.26
N PHE A 60 10.89 -2.74 -0.19
CA PHE A 60 9.59 -2.35 -0.73
C PHE A 60 8.61 -2.01 0.36
N VAL A 61 7.79 -0.98 0.12
CA VAL A 61 6.70 -0.59 1.01
C VAL A 61 5.38 -0.76 0.28
N TYR A 62 4.55 -1.64 0.81
CA TYR A 62 3.22 -1.91 0.30
C TYR A 62 2.17 -1.29 1.21
N ILE A 63 1.27 -0.49 0.64
CA ILE A 63 0.14 0.07 1.37
C ILE A 63 -1.13 -0.65 0.95
N GLY A 64 -1.89 -1.14 1.93
CA GLY A 64 -3.16 -1.79 1.67
C GLY A 64 -4.14 -1.64 2.82
N SER A 65 -5.42 -1.81 2.51
CA SER A 65 -6.49 -1.85 3.51
C SER A 65 -6.93 -3.29 3.74
N SER A 66 -6.86 -3.74 4.99
CA SER A 66 -7.21 -5.12 5.34
C SER A 66 -7.43 -5.26 6.85
N ARG A 67 -7.50 -6.49 7.34
CA ARG A 67 -7.32 -6.79 8.77
C ARG A 67 -5.86 -7.13 9.02
N MET A 68 -5.27 -6.70 10.15
CA MET A 68 -3.85 -7.00 10.45
C MET A 68 -3.53 -8.49 10.33
N ARG A 69 -4.43 -9.34 10.84
CA ARG A 69 -4.32 -10.81 10.75
C ARG A 69 -4.06 -11.33 9.34
N ASN A 70 -4.57 -10.67 8.30
CA ASN A 70 -4.36 -11.10 6.92
C ASN A 70 -2.90 -10.99 6.50
N TYR A 71 -2.19 -9.98 7.00
CA TYR A 71 -0.74 -9.84 6.82
C TYR A 71 0.04 -10.81 7.70
N ASP A 72 -0.48 -11.17 8.87
CA ASP A 72 0.16 -12.14 9.79
C ASP A 72 0.13 -13.57 9.23
N THR A 73 -1.00 -13.95 8.64
CA THR A 73 -1.20 -15.28 8.06
C THR A 73 -0.89 -15.34 6.58
N LEU A 74 -0.54 -14.20 5.96
CA LEU A 74 -0.39 -14.04 4.50
C LEU A 74 -1.64 -14.48 3.71
N ILE A 75 -2.83 -14.38 4.30
CA ILE A 75 -4.11 -14.78 3.68
C ILE A 75 -4.78 -13.53 3.11
N GLY A 76 -5.11 -13.55 1.82
CA GLY A 76 -5.79 -12.42 1.17
C GLY A 76 -4.93 -11.17 1.00
N ILE A 77 -3.60 -11.35 0.95
CA ILE A 77 -2.65 -10.32 0.52
C ILE A 77 -2.81 -10.07 -0.99
N SER A 78 -2.41 -8.87 -1.44
CA SER A 78 -2.44 -8.54 -2.86
C SER A 78 -1.43 -9.37 -3.65
N TYR A 79 -1.74 -9.62 -4.92
CA TYR A 79 -0.89 -10.42 -5.82
C TYR A 79 0.58 -9.94 -5.88
N PRO A 80 0.88 -8.62 -5.97
CA PRO A 80 2.27 -8.16 -5.97
C PRO A 80 3.05 -8.52 -4.71
N VAL A 81 2.41 -8.45 -3.53
CA VAL A 81 3.03 -8.83 -2.27
C VAL A 81 3.34 -10.32 -2.25
N ALA A 82 2.43 -11.15 -2.76
CA ALA A 82 2.63 -12.60 -2.82
C ALA A 82 3.79 -12.97 -3.77
N ASP A 83 3.93 -12.27 -4.90
CA ASP A 83 4.99 -12.50 -5.88
C ASP A 83 6.37 -12.17 -5.29
N ASP A 84 6.52 -11.01 -4.65
CA ASP A 84 7.78 -10.63 -4.00
C ASP A 84 8.18 -11.59 -2.88
N LEU A 85 7.21 -12.03 -2.07
CA LEU A 85 7.46 -13.05 -1.05
C LEU A 85 7.94 -14.36 -1.68
N ALA A 86 7.36 -14.78 -2.81
CA ALA A 86 7.83 -15.94 -3.56
C ALA A 86 9.23 -15.74 -4.17
N CYS A 87 9.58 -14.51 -4.55
CA CYS A 87 10.92 -14.12 -5.00
C CYS A 87 11.96 -14.03 -3.87
N GLY A 88 11.59 -14.37 -2.64
CA GLY A 88 12.49 -14.45 -1.49
C GLY A 88 12.63 -13.15 -0.69
N PHE A 89 11.76 -12.16 -0.91
CA PHE A 89 11.62 -11.06 0.03
C PHE A 89 10.98 -11.56 1.33
N LYS A 90 11.31 -10.91 2.44
CA LYS A 90 10.78 -11.21 3.77
C LYS A 90 10.09 -9.98 4.34
N THR A 91 9.02 -10.19 5.10
CA THR A 91 8.37 -9.12 5.86
C THR A 91 9.31 -8.62 6.96
N ALA A 92 9.79 -7.39 6.81
CA ALA A 92 10.59 -6.70 7.83
C ALA A 92 9.71 -6.04 8.89
N HIS A 93 8.61 -5.40 8.46
CA HIS A 93 7.69 -4.72 9.36
C HIS A 93 6.26 -4.65 8.81
N LYS A 94 5.30 -4.51 9.72
CA LYS A 94 3.89 -4.23 9.41
C LYS A 94 3.39 -3.15 10.35
N GLY A 95 2.96 -2.02 9.80
CA GLY A 95 2.62 -0.83 10.56
C GLY A 95 1.19 -0.37 10.28
N LEU A 96 0.47 0.07 11.30
CA LEU A 96 -0.83 0.72 11.10
C LEU A 96 -0.64 2.20 10.74
N LEU A 97 -1.09 2.59 9.55
CA LEU A 97 -1.14 3.99 9.12
C LEU A 97 -2.40 4.69 9.62
N VAL A 98 -3.56 4.04 9.38
CA VAL A 98 -4.85 4.62 9.73
C VAL A 98 -5.74 3.55 10.34
N ARG A 99 -6.06 3.74 11.63
CA ARG A 99 -7.05 2.92 12.33
C ARG A 99 -8.46 3.25 11.84
N ARG A 100 -9.27 2.23 11.59
CA ARG A 100 -10.71 2.42 11.32
C ARG A 100 -11.55 1.55 12.26
N PRO A 101 -12.62 2.09 12.87
CA PRO A 101 -13.61 1.25 13.53
C PRO A 101 -14.30 0.39 12.47
N MET A 102 -14.49 -0.91 12.78
CA MET A 102 -15.19 -1.85 11.91
C MET A 102 -16.62 -1.36 11.69
N PHE A 103 -16.98 -1.10 10.44
CA PHE A 103 -18.30 -0.54 10.12
C PHE A 103 -19.38 -1.61 10.26
N SER A 104 -20.52 -1.24 10.86
CA SER A 104 -21.73 -2.06 10.75
C SER A 104 -22.22 -2.00 9.29
N LEU A 105 -22.75 -3.12 8.79
CA LEU A 105 -23.12 -3.34 7.39
C LEU A 105 -24.09 -2.29 6.80
N HIS A 106 -24.72 -1.46 7.63
CA HIS A 106 -25.61 -0.39 7.20
C HIS A 106 -24.92 0.88 6.67
N ARG A 107 -23.60 1.07 6.85
CA ARG A 107 -22.88 2.30 6.43
C ARG A 107 -21.85 2.10 5.31
N LEU A 108 -21.88 0.94 4.65
CA LEU A 108 -20.86 0.51 3.69
C LEU A 108 -20.55 1.51 2.54
N PRO A 109 -21.50 2.11 1.80
CA PRO A 109 -21.16 2.80 0.55
C PRO A 109 -20.30 4.04 0.76
N ARG A 110 -20.53 4.84 1.81
CA ARG A 110 -19.73 6.05 2.08
C ARG A 110 -18.33 5.71 2.59
N THR A 111 -18.21 4.67 3.39
CA THR A 111 -16.93 4.30 4.02
C THR A 111 -16.00 3.57 3.08
N THR A 112 -16.54 2.76 2.16
CA THR A 112 -15.76 2.14 1.09
C THR A 112 -15.14 3.20 0.17
N LEU A 113 -15.89 4.27 -0.14
CA LEU A 113 -15.39 5.37 -0.97
C LEU A 113 -14.22 6.09 -0.29
N VAL A 114 -14.29 6.34 1.01
CA VAL A 114 -13.18 6.96 1.75
C VAL A 114 -11.97 6.03 1.83
N LEU A 115 -12.15 4.71 1.96
CA LEU A 115 -11.04 3.76 1.92
C LEU A 115 -10.38 3.72 0.55
N ILE A 116 -11.16 3.74 -0.53
CA ILE A 116 -10.63 3.82 -1.89
C ILE A 116 -9.82 5.11 -2.04
N VAL A 117 -10.37 6.26 -1.64
CA VAL A 117 -9.66 7.55 -1.74
C VAL A 117 -8.37 7.55 -0.94
N ILE A 118 -8.38 7.10 0.31
CA ILE A 118 -7.15 7.02 1.13
C ILE A 118 -6.15 6.06 0.50
N ASN A 119 -6.60 4.89 0.05
CA ASN A 119 -5.73 3.92 -0.59
C ASN A 119 -5.12 4.50 -1.88
N THR A 120 -5.90 5.20 -2.70
CA THR A 120 -5.40 5.85 -3.92
C THR A 120 -4.44 6.99 -3.61
N ILE A 121 -4.71 7.82 -2.60
CA ILE A 121 -3.80 8.91 -2.21
C ILE A 121 -2.48 8.32 -1.71
N CYS A 122 -2.52 7.29 -0.87
CA CYS A 122 -1.32 6.63 -0.37
C CYS A 122 -0.57 5.92 -1.51
N SER A 123 -1.23 5.17 -2.38
CA SER A 123 -0.58 4.51 -3.52
C SER A 123 -0.10 5.47 -4.62
N PHE A 124 -0.53 6.73 -4.63
CA PHE A 124 0.04 7.73 -5.54
C PHE A 124 1.32 8.34 -4.97
N TRP A 125 1.46 8.32 -3.64
CA TRP A 125 2.61 8.87 -2.94
C TRP A 125 3.79 7.90 -2.82
N PHE A 126 3.56 6.60 -3.03
CA PHE A 126 4.55 5.53 -2.95
C PHE A 126 4.40 4.61 -4.16
#